data_AF-A0A8T6N6F7-F1
#
_entry.id   AF-A0A8T6N6F7-F1
#
_cell.length_a   1.000
_cell.length_b   1.000
_cell.length_c   1.000
_cell.angle_alpha   90.00
_cell.angle_beta   90.00
_cell.angle_gamma   90.00
#
_symmetry.space_group_name_H-M   'P 1'
#
loop_
_entity.id
_entity.type
_entity.pdbx_description
1 polymer ?
#
loop_
_entity_poly.entity_id
_entity_poly.type
_entity_poly.pdbx_seq_one_letter_code
_entity_poly.pdbx_strand_id
1 'polypeptide(L)' 'MKVLLVGDTHGDAKFISSINRLAKTQGARYVMQLGDFGYDFSPNVLASIRAWLDGDERRKWYWLDGNHDQHDYIRSEIR' A
#
# COMPACT_ATOMS: atom_id res chain seq x y z
N MET A 1 -8.57 -17.51 8.44
CA MET A 1 -8.12 -16.12 8.28
C MET A 1 -7.29 -16.03 7.00
N LYS A 2 -7.51 -15.03 6.13
CA LYS A 2 -6.73 -14.84 4.90
C LYS A 2 -5.99 -13.51 4.96
N VAL A 3 -4.71 -13.55 4.60
CA VAL A 3 -3.82 -12.40 4.49
C VAL A 3 -3.31 -12.37 3.05
N LEU A 4 -3.37 -11.21 2.42
CA LEU A 4 -2.76 -10.98 1.11
C LEU A 4 -1.40 -10.33 1.32
N LEU A 5 -0.36 -10.96 0.81
CA LEU A 5 1.00 -10.40 0.78
C LEU A 5 1.23 -9.81 -0.61
N VAL A 6 1.75 -8.61 -0.66
CA VAL A 6 2.08 -7.91 -1.91
C VAL A 6 3.32 -7.06 -1.68
N GLY A 7 4.12 -6.83 -2.71
CA GLY A 7 5.28 -5.94 -2.69
C GLY A 7 5.38 -5.25 -4.04
N ASP A 8 6.38 -4.39 -4.19
CA ASP A 8 6.75 -3.80 -5.50
C ASP A 8 5.56 -3.13 -6.19
N THR A 9 4.76 -2.36 -5.44
CA THR A 9 3.62 -1.69 -6.06
C THR A 9 4.05 -0.46 -6.84
N HIS A 10 5.19 0.15 -6.49
CA HIS A 10 5.80 1.27 -7.20
C HIS A 10 4.80 2.40 -7.54
N GLY A 11 3.83 2.64 -6.66
CA GLY A 11 2.77 3.64 -6.86
C GLY A 11 1.74 3.32 -7.95
N ASP A 12 1.72 2.13 -8.55
CA ASP A 12 0.82 1.78 -9.65
C ASP A 12 -0.63 1.61 -9.16
N ALA A 13 -1.45 2.65 -9.39
CA ALA A 13 -2.86 2.66 -9.02
C ALA A 13 -3.69 1.54 -9.67
N LYS A 14 -3.36 1.08 -10.88
CA LYS A 14 -4.09 -0.03 -11.53
C LYS A 14 -3.75 -1.35 -10.86
N PHE A 15 -2.47 -1.57 -10.58
CA PHE A 15 -2.04 -2.76 -9.85
C PHE A 15 -2.71 -2.80 -8.48
N ILE A 16 -2.78 -1.67 -7.79
CA ILE A 16 -3.36 -1.60 -6.44
C ILE A 16 -4.88 -1.77 -6.44
N SER A 17 -5.57 -1.25 -7.45
CA SER A 17 -6.98 -1.59 -7.68
C SER A 17 -7.19 -3.10 -7.85
N SER A 18 -6.26 -3.78 -8.52
CA SER A 18 -6.32 -5.25 -8.68
C SER A 18 -6.10 -6.00 -7.37
N ILE A 19 -5.20 -5.52 -6.50
CA ILE A 19 -4.96 -6.06 -5.16
C ILE A 19 -6.23 -5.94 -4.31
N ASN A 20 -6.85 -4.76 -4.30
CA ASN A 20 -8.10 -4.51 -3.56
C ASN A 20 -9.25 -5.41 -4.04
N ARG A 21 -9.39 -5.57 -5.37
CA ARG A 21 -10.37 -6.49 -5.95
C ARG A 21 -10.10 -7.93 -5.54
N LEU A 22 -8.85 -8.38 -5.61
CA LEU A 22 -8.45 -9.74 -5.24
C LEU A 22 -8.73 -10.00 -3.75
N ALA A 23 -8.33 -9.07 -2.87
CA ALA A 23 -8.59 -9.16 -1.45
C ALA A 23 -10.10 -9.29 -1.16
N LYS A 24 -10.93 -8.50 -1.85
CA LYS A 24 -12.40 -8.57 -1.75
C LYS A 24 -12.93 -9.93 -2.18
N THR A 25 -12.57 -10.38 -3.38
CA THR A 25 -13.04 -11.65 -3.94
C THR A 25 -12.62 -12.84 -3.10
N GLN A 26 -11.43 -12.80 -2.51
CA GLN A 26 -10.92 -13.87 -1.67
C GLN A 26 -11.39 -13.79 -0.22
N GLY A 27 -11.99 -12.67 0.21
CA GLY A 27 -12.33 -12.44 1.61
C GLY A 27 -11.09 -12.24 2.51
N ALA A 28 -10.01 -11.69 1.96
CA ALA A 28 -8.84 -11.30 2.73
C ALA A 28 -9.13 -9.97 3.45
N ARG A 29 -9.07 -10.02 4.80
CA ARG A 29 -9.28 -8.84 5.65
C ARG A 29 -8.01 -8.01 5.82
N TYR A 30 -6.86 -8.65 5.63
CA TYR A 30 -5.55 -8.08 5.86
C TYR A 30 -4.75 -8.08 4.58
N VAL A 31 -4.13 -6.95 4.27
CA VAL A 31 -3.15 -6.79 3.20
C VAL A 31 -1.84 -6.34 3.84
N MET A 32 -0.74 -7.01 3.53
CA MET A 32 0.61 -6.61 3.94
C MET A 32 1.39 -6.22 2.69
N GLN A 33 1.76 -4.94 2.60
CA GLN A 33 2.66 -4.41 1.59
C GLN A 33 4.12 -4.57 2.04
N LEU A 34 4.93 -5.20 1.20
CA LEU A 34 6.29 -5.66 1.47
C LEU A 34 7.25 -4.84 0.60
N GLY A 35 7.60 -3.66 1.08
CA GLY A 35 8.57 -2.78 0.45
C GLY A 35 8.11 -2.15 -0.86
N ASP A 36 8.91 -1.18 -1.32
CA ASP A 36 8.86 -0.56 -2.64
C ASP A 36 7.44 -0.15 -3.04
N PHE A 37 6.78 0.54 -2.12
CA PHE A 37 5.43 1.02 -2.37
C PHE A 37 5.43 2.31 -3.18
N GLY A 38 6.54 3.06 -3.20
CA GLY A 38 6.75 4.20 -4.10
C GLY A 38 8.20 4.27 -4.62
N TYR A 39 8.36 4.66 -5.88
CA TYR A 39 9.69 4.94 -6.46
C TYR A 39 10.08 6.43 -6.33
N ASP A 40 9.08 7.30 -6.31
CA ASP A 40 9.19 8.74 -6.15
C ASP A 40 8.06 9.18 -5.21
N PHE A 41 8.35 9.48 -3.94
CA PHE A 41 7.37 9.96 -2.95
C PHE A 41 7.00 11.41 -3.24
N SER A 42 6.62 11.67 -4.48
CA SER A 42 5.88 12.85 -4.85
C SER A 42 4.57 12.91 -4.06
N PRO A 43 4.04 14.12 -3.79
CA PRO A 43 2.73 14.29 -3.15
C PRO A 43 1.60 13.49 -3.84
N ASN A 44 1.71 13.25 -5.14
CA ASN A 44 0.73 12.48 -5.92
C ASN A 44 0.72 10.99 -5.56
N VAL A 45 1.90 10.39 -5.34
CA VAL A 45 2.02 8.99 -4.92
C VAL A 45 1.43 8.83 -3.52
N LEU A 46 1.71 9.76 -2.61
CA LEU A 46 1.15 9.77 -1.26
C LEU A 46 -0.36 9.96 -1.23
N ALA A 47 -0.90 10.87 -2.04
CA ALA A 47 -2.34 11.05 -2.18
C ALA A 47 -3.01 9.77 -2.70
N SER A 48 -2.36 9.08 -3.63
CA SER A 48 -2.83 7.80 -4.15
C SER A 48 -2.82 6.72 -3.07
N ILE A 49 -1.74 6.62 -2.28
CA ILE A 49 -1.63 5.74 -1.11
C ILE A 49 -2.76 5.96 -0.12
N ARG A 50 -3.00 7.22 0.28
CA ARG A 50 -4.08 7.58 1.20
C ARG A 50 -5.45 7.18 0.66
N ALA A 51 -5.72 7.46 -0.62
CA ALA A 51 -6.97 7.06 -1.26
C ALA A 51 -7.19 5.53 -1.25
N TRP A 52 -6.13 4.72 -1.30
CA TRP A 52 -6.24 3.26 -1.19
C TRP A 52 -6.57 2.79 0.23
N LEU A 53 -5.96 3.42 1.23
CA LEU A 53 -6.18 3.12 2.66
C LEU A 53 -7.61 3.50 3.08
N ASP A 54 -8.09 4.66 2.62
CA ASP A 54 -9.38 5.22 3.02
C ASP A 54 -10.56 4.63 2.24
N GLY A 55 -10.30 4.00 1.09
CA GLY A 55 -11.33 3.44 0.23
C GLY A 55 -12.06 2.21 0.80
N ASP A 56 -11.58 1.64 1.90
CA ASP A 56 -12.17 0.43 2.47
C ASP A 56 -11.95 0.19 3.97
N GLU A 57 -12.83 0.75 4.79
CA GLU A 57 -12.77 0.65 6.27
C GLU A 57 -12.72 -0.79 6.82
N ARG A 58 -13.16 -1.80 6.05
CA ARG A 58 -13.15 -3.20 6.51
C ARG A 58 -11.83 -3.90 6.28
N ARG A 59 -10.99 -3.39 5.37
CA ARG A 59 -9.66 -3.93 5.05
C ARG A 59 -8.59 -3.19 5.83
N LYS A 60 -7.74 -3.93 6.50
CA LYS A 60 -6.58 -3.38 7.19
C LYS A 60 -5.34 -3.59 6.35
N TRP A 61 -4.72 -2.49 5.98
CA TRP A 61 -3.44 -2.46 5.30
C TRP A 61 -2.33 -2.27 6.33
N TYR A 62 -1.32 -3.11 6.25
CA TYR A 62 -0.05 -2.97 6.94
C TYR A 62 1.04 -2.86 5.89
N TRP A 63 2.14 -2.21 6.23
CA TRP A 63 3.24 -2.04 5.29
C TRP A 63 4.58 -2.00 6.01
N LEU A 64 5.63 -2.28 5.25
CA LEU A 64 7.03 -2.08 5.60
C LEU A 64 7.73 -1.46 4.39
N ASP A 65 8.76 -0.66 4.63
CA ASP A 65 9.54 0.00 3.59
C ASP A 65 10.51 -0.96 2.89
N GLY A 66 10.87 -0.63 1.65
CA GLY A 66 11.84 -1.32 0.81
C GLY A 66 13.01 -0.40 0.44
N ASN A 67 13.98 -0.93 -0.30
CA ASN A 67 15.20 -0.20 -0.61
C ASN A 67 15.00 0.95 -1.61
N HIS A 68 13.87 0.97 -2.33
CA HIS A 68 13.51 2.08 -3.22
C HIS A 68 12.67 3.16 -2.55
N ASP A 69 12.27 2.97 -1.29
CA ASP A 69 11.44 3.93 -0.58
C ASP A 69 12.25 5.09 0.03
N GLN A 70 11.63 6.27 0.15
CA GLN A 70 12.29 7.46 0.72
C GLN A 70 12.21 7.45 2.25
N HIS A 71 13.09 6.69 2.90
CA HIS A 71 13.10 6.47 4.35
C HIS A 71 13.07 7.75 5.19
N ASP A 72 13.85 8.77 4.82
CA ASP A 72 13.90 10.03 5.57
C ASP A 72 12.55 10.76 5.53
N TYR A 73 11.91 10.77 4.35
CA TYR A 73 10.59 11.35 4.18
C TYR A 73 9.54 10.57 4.97
N ILE A 74 9.53 9.24 4.85
CA ILE A 74 8.64 8.36 5.60
C ILE A 74 8.76 8.60 7.12
N ARG A 75 9.98 8.65 7.65
CA ARG A 75 10.24 8.90 9.08
C ARG A 75 9.75 10.27 9.52
N SER A 76 9.73 11.27 8.63
CA SER A 76 9.20 12.60 8.95
C SER A 76 7.68 12.64 9.09
N GLU A 77 6.97 11.70 8.44
CA GLU A 77 5.50 11.59 8.45
C GLU A 77 4.98 10.71 9.60
N ILE A 78 5.78 9.77 10.10
CA ILE A 78 5.43 8.91 11.23
C ILE A 78 5.87 9.61 12.53
N ARG A 79 4.92 10.25 13.22
CA ARG A 79 5.11 10.81 14.57
C ARG A 79 4.58 9.88 15.65
#